data_AF-A0A949KX13-F1
#
_entry.id   AF-A0A949KX13-F1
#
_cell.length_a   1.000
_cell.length_b   1.000
_cell.length_c   1.000
_cell.angle_alpha   90.00
_cell.angle_beta   90.00
_cell.angle_gamma   90.00
#
_symmetry.space_group_name_H-M   'P 1'
#
loop_
_entity.id
_entity.type
_entity.pdbx_description
1 polymer ?
#
loop_
_entity_poly.entity_id
_entity_poly.type
_entity_poly.pdbx_seq_one_letter_code
_entity_poly.pdbx_strand_id
1 'polypeptide(L)'
;MSYLSCVGCGWCCLHDQCTDSQRRHGYLPRCPELYWSDDAERYLCRTMLEGESGNNIRRNQHTGQGCCAPLNSWRQDIRNRDT
;
A
#
# COMPACT_ATOMS: atom_id res chain seq x y z
N MET A 1 -14.09 -11.22 11.87
CA MET A 1 -14.06 -10.17 10.82
C MET A 1 -13.29 -10.74 9.63
N SER A 2 -13.90 -10.80 8.44
CA SER A 2 -13.21 -11.24 7.24
C SER A 2 -12.28 -10.10 6.79
N TYR A 3 -10.97 -10.28 6.92
CA TYR A 3 -9.99 -9.31 6.43
C TYR A 3 -9.95 -9.39 4.91
N LEU A 4 -10.42 -8.34 4.23
CA LEU A 4 -10.35 -8.24 2.78
C LEU A 4 -8.88 -8.15 2.35
N SER A 5 -8.53 -8.88 1.28
CA SER A 5 -7.17 -8.90 0.72
C SER A 5 -6.69 -7.52 0.31
N CYS A 6 -5.39 -7.25 0.33
CA CYS A 6 -4.90 -6.08 -0.39
C CYS A 6 -4.94 -6.36 -1.90
N VAL A 7 -5.60 -5.48 -2.66
CA VAL A 7 -5.66 -5.57 -4.12
C VAL A 7 -4.74 -4.56 -4.84
N GLY A 8 -4.03 -3.70 -4.12
CA GLY A 8 -3.14 -2.71 -4.74
C GLY A 8 -3.87 -1.50 -5.35
N CYS A 9 -5.01 -1.07 -4.78
CA CYS A 9 -5.75 0.09 -5.29
C CYS A 9 -5.10 1.45 -4.97
N GLY A 10 -4.07 1.50 -4.13
CA GLY A 10 -3.34 2.72 -3.77
C GLY A 10 -4.02 3.64 -2.76
N TRP A 11 -5.33 3.51 -2.51
CA TRP A 11 -6.13 4.46 -1.69
C TRP A 11 -5.44 4.91 -0.40
N CYS A 12 -5.05 3.96 0.46
CA CYS A 12 -4.45 4.30 1.74
C CYS A 12 -3.14 5.06 1.53
N CYS A 13 -2.19 4.53 0.77
CA CYS A 13 -0.86 5.11 0.64
C CYS A 13 -0.80 6.41 -0.19
N LEU A 14 -1.82 6.69 -1.00
CA LEU A 14 -1.97 7.95 -1.74
C LEU A 14 -2.51 9.09 -0.85
N HIS A 15 -3.24 8.78 0.22
CA HIS A 15 -3.85 9.79 1.11
C HIS A 15 -3.22 9.83 2.51
N ASP A 16 -2.71 8.70 2.99
CA ASP A 16 -2.20 8.54 4.34
C ASP A 16 -1.02 7.55 4.38
N GLN A 17 0.06 7.99 5.00
CA GLN A 17 1.24 7.15 5.15
C GLN A 17 1.03 6.11 6.24
N CYS A 18 1.45 4.87 5.98
CA CYS A 18 1.54 3.88 7.04
C CYS A 18 2.61 4.24 8.08
N THR A 19 2.49 3.70 9.28
CA THR A 19 3.39 4.00 10.41
C THR A 19 4.84 3.64 10.09
N ASP A 20 5.08 2.54 9.37
CA ASP A 20 6.42 2.16 8.90
C ASP A 20 7.01 3.18 7.91
N SER A 21 6.20 3.72 6.98
CA SER A 21 6.63 4.78 6.06
C SER A 21 6.93 6.08 6.81
N GLN A 22 6.06 6.48 7.75
CA GLN A 22 6.26 7.68 8.55
C GLN A 22 7.56 7.61 9.36
N ARG A 23 7.87 6.45 9.95
CA ARG A 23 9.13 6.24 10.68
C ARG A 23 10.36 6.39 9.79
N ARG A 24 10.27 5.99 8.52
CA ARG A 24 11.40 6.03 7.58
C ARG A 24 11.58 7.40 6.93
N HIS A 25 10.47 8.11 6.64
CA HIS A 25 10.48 9.30 5.78
C HIS A 25 9.95 10.57 6.43
N GLY A 26 9.46 10.50 7.67
CA GLY A 26 8.65 11.57 8.26
C GLY A 26 7.24 11.63 7.64
N TYR A 27 6.44 12.59 8.10
CA TYR A 27 5.06 12.76 7.64
C TYR A 27 5.02 13.47 6.27
N LEU A 28 4.54 12.77 5.24
CA LEU A 28 4.34 13.33 3.90
C LEU A 28 2.91 13.04 3.40
N PRO A 29 2.37 13.89 2.51
CA PRO A 29 1.02 13.72 1.97
C PRO A 29 0.82 12.46 1.12
N ARG A 30 1.92 11.88 0.59
CA ARG A 30 1.92 10.62 -0.18
C ARG A 30 3.06 9.74 0.31
N CYS A 31 2.83 8.42 0.39
CA CYS A 31 3.87 7.45 0.73
C CYS A 31 4.94 7.36 -0.39
N PRO A 32 6.24 7.63 -0.10
CA PRO A 32 7.31 7.54 -1.11
C PRO A 32 7.58 6.13 -1.63
N GLU A 33 7.18 5.12 -0.86
CA GLU A 33 7.39 3.71 -1.22
C GLU A 33 6.31 3.17 -2.17
N LEU A 34 5.23 3.93 -2.38
CA LEU A 34 4.13 3.55 -3.26
C LEU A 34 4.48 3.85 -4.71
N TYR A 35 4.38 2.84 -5.58
CA TYR A 35 4.54 2.99 -7.01
C TYR A 35 3.50 2.18 -7.78
N TRP A 36 3.08 2.70 -8.93
CA TRP A 36 2.31 1.94 -9.89
C TRP A 36 3.22 0.93 -10.60
N SER A 37 2.81 -0.34 -10.66
CA SER A 37 3.52 -1.39 -11.39
C SER A 37 2.70 -1.75 -12.62
N ASP A 38 3.22 -1.42 -13.80
CA ASP A 38 2.56 -1.77 -15.06
C ASP A 38 2.46 -3.30 -15.24
N ASP A 39 3.51 -4.04 -14.91
CA ASP A 39 3.52 -5.51 -14.99
C ASP A 39 2.46 -6.20 -14.12
N ALA A 40 2.09 -5.57 -13.01
CA ALA A 40 1.12 -6.11 -12.05
C ALA A 40 -0.24 -5.41 -12.13
N GLU A 41 -0.36 -4.40 -13.00
CA GLU A 41 -1.52 -3.52 -13.19
C GLU A 41 -2.12 -3.01 -11.87
N ARG A 42 -1.26 -2.70 -10.89
CA ARG A 42 -1.66 -2.27 -9.54
C ARG A 42 -0.56 -1.50 -8.83
N TYR A 43 -0.94 -0.80 -7.76
CA TYR A 43 0.04 -0.20 -6.85
C TYR A 43 0.73 -1.25 -5.98
N LEU A 44 2.05 -1.12 -5.88
CA LEU A 44 2.91 -1.91 -5.00
C LEU A 44 3.68 -0.99 -4.05
N CYS A 45 4.18 -1.58 -2.97
CA CYS A 45 4.99 -0.89 -1.96
C CYS A 45 6.40 -1.47 -1.98
N ARG A 46 7.41 -0.65 -2.31
CA ARG A 46 8.80 -1.10 -2.46
C ARG A 46 9.33 -1.78 -1.21
N THR A 47 9.12 -1.16 -0.04
CA THR A 47 9.56 -1.71 1.26
C THR A 47 8.91 -3.04 1.59
N MET A 48 7.65 -3.24 1.21
CA MET A 48 7.01 -4.53 1.42
C MET A 48 7.68 -5.62 0.57
N LEU A 49 8.28 -5.30 -0.57
CA LEU A 49 8.94 -6.30 -1.43
C LEU A 49 10.35 -6.68 -0.92
N GLU A 50 10.92 -5.98 0.06
CA GLU A 50 12.27 -6.21 0.59
C GLU A 50 12.35 -7.46 1.49
N GLY A 51 12.45 -8.67 0.95
CA GLY A 51 12.84 -9.88 1.71
C GLY A 51 12.23 -10.03 3.12
N GLU A 52 13.07 -10.20 4.14
CA GLU A 52 12.64 -10.35 5.54
C GLU A 52 12.12 -9.05 6.17
N SER A 53 12.70 -7.89 5.87
CA SER A 53 12.19 -6.60 6.37
C SER A 53 10.77 -6.34 5.87
N GLY A 54 10.49 -6.66 4.61
CA GLY A 54 9.16 -6.58 4.00
C GLY A 54 8.15 -7.56 4.61
N ASN A 55 8.60 -8.75 5.04
CA ASN A 55 7.75 -9.68 5.82
C ASN A 55 7.29 -9.04 7.14
N ASN A 56 8.18 -8.34 7.84
CA ASN A 56 7.85 -7.66 9.09
C ASN A 56 6.84 -6.53 8.85
N ILE A 57 7.04 -5.72 7.81
CA ILE A 57 6.12 -4.63 7.45
C ILE A 57 4.72 -5.16 7.08
N ARG A 58 4.63 -6.25 6.29
CA ARG A 58 3.34 -6.90 5.98
C ARG A 58 2.59 -7.32 7.24
N ARG A 59 3.31 -7.90 8.21
CA ARG A 59 2.76 -8.32 9.50
C ARG A 59 2.30 -7.12 10.32
N ASN A 60 3.15 -6.13 10.51
CA ASN A 60 2.88 -4.92 11.32
C ASN A 60 1.70 -4.12 10.78
N GLN A 61 1.65 -3.96 9.45
CA GLN A 61 0.58 -3.18 8.82
C GLN A 61 -0.70 -3.98 8.62
N HIS A 62 -0.73 -5.27 8.96
CA HIS A 62 -1.84 -6.19 8.68
C HIS A 62 -2.27 -6.14 7.20
N THR A 63 -1.31 -5.97 6.29
CA THR A 63 -1.58 -5.76 4.87
C THR A 63 -0.79 -6.78 4.06
N GLY A 64 -1.50 -7.60 3.28
CA GLY A 64 -0.88 -8.60 2.43
C GLY A 64 0.05 -8.02 1.36
N GLN A 65 -0.17 -6.78 0.92
CA GLN A 65 0.66 -6.01 -0.04
C GLN A 65 0.09 -4.58 -0.31
N GLY A 66 -0.56 -3.91 0.67
CA GLY A 66 -1.15 -2.56 0.55
C GLY A 66 -2.56 -2.37 1.15
N CYS A 67 -3.21 -1.22 0.88
CA CYS A 67 -4.39 -0.65 1.56
C CYS A 67 -5.44 -1.59 2.20
N CYS A 68 -5.71 -1.36 3.51
CA CYS A 68 -6.65 -2.12 4.36
C CYS A 68 -8.09 -1.56 4.40
N ALA A 69 -8.40 -0.42 3.77
CA ALA A 69 -9.74 0.18 3.85
C ALA A 69 -10.80 -0.71 3.12
N PRO A 70 -11.63 -1.49 3.82
CA PRO A 70 -12.43 -2.54 3.16
C PRO A 70 -13.58 -1.98 2.32
N LEU A 71 -14.08 -0.80 2.69
CA LEU A 71 -15.23 -0.14 2.07
C LEU A 71 -14.85 0.87 0.97
N ASN A 72 -13.57 0.94 0.57
CA ASN A 72 -13.17 1.86 -0.48
C ASN A 72 -13.54 1.30 -1.87
N SER A 73 -14.17 2.13 -2.70
CA SER A 73 -14.62 1.73 -4.04
C SER A 73 -13.47 1.47 -5.02
N TRP A 74 -12.27 2.02 -4.76
CA TRP A 74 -11.10 1.82 -5.63
C TRP A 74 -10.64 0.37 -5.69
N ARG A 75 -11.07 -0.48 -4.74
CA ARG A 75 -10.84 -1.93 -4.78
C ARG A 75 -11.50 -2.60 -5.99
N GLN A 76 -12.53 -1.99 -6.58
CA GLN A 76 -13.24 -2.48 -7.76
C GLN A 76 -12.79 -1.77 -9.05
N ASP A 77 -11.89 -0.78 -8.94
CA ASP A 77 -11.42 0.08 -10.04
C ASP A 77 -9.92 0.34 -9.86
N ILE A 78 -9.11 -0.71 -10.02
CA ILE A 78 -7.66 -0.64 -9.89
C ILE A 78 -7.11 0.01 -11.15
N ARG A 79 -6.48 1.16 -10.99
CA ARG A 79 -5.92 1.97 -12.08
C ARG A 79 -4.86 2.92 -11.53
N ASN A 80 -3.96 3.34 -12.40
CA ASN A 80 -2.98 4.37 -12.09
C ASN A 80 -3.68 5.70 -11.80
N ARG A 81 -3.28 6.36 -10.72
CA ARG A 81 -3.80 7.64 -10.20
C ARG A 81 -2.68 8.64 -9.92
N ASP A 82 -1.50 8.42 -10.50
CA ASP A 82 -0.34 9.32 -10.38
C ASP A 82 -0.43 10.53 -11.33
N THR A 83 -1.50 10.60 -12.13
CA THR A 83 -1.83 11.66 -13.09
C THR A 83 -2.58 12.82 -12.47
#